data_AF-A0A1B6MQQ4-F1
#
_entry.id   AF-A0A1B6MQQ4-F1
#
_cell.length_a   1.000
_cell.length_b   1.000
_cell.length_c   1.000
_cell.angle_alpha   90.00
_cell.angle_beta   90.00
_cell.angle_gamma   90.00
#
_symmetry.space_group_name_H-M   'P 1'
#
loop_
_entity.id
_entity.type
_entity.pdbx_description
1 polymer ?
#
loop_
_entity_poly.entity_id
_entity_poly.type
_entity_poly.pdbx_seq_one_letter_code
_entity_poly.pdbx_strand_id
1 'polypeptide(L)'
;LQSSRISDGSTPYECETSSLANERDDSQLHPQEERKKMKRKKNFCFYCKNTVSKFAEHLVKCHPDKPEGLALKNIEGNRKEKRMKTMSITLPIIKNWNAIYNKTVPEELVIPVKRRHGGKPVSNVVCCYCQGVYRRDKLSVHLKSCDNFFEQSNTSGSEPVPAIKNHSHPIISEYISNIVSKEFVNEILQGIPLDSVNKVALNDPLIMKFASEFHKSRREPASKSYVIRELRDLTRLLMKMKEKESHIISLKDCFNPQYFTTMVNSALDLAGYNTDSGVKVPSIAYRLCQPIKDAAKLFKNDLLTDFYRNSSKTTDRSHVIMIEDFLNILQSDWKVQIGRICTKARKVARVDREEKMALEEDIVCMAAYIEGKYRSVICNFQETKSKSTYDYLTHMLVTHIMLLIRRRPVDFKNAKIKHFQNIDKHDELISMAGGKDLSDEELEACKKFHIFYVPGKNLEIVPMVLTPLMKFTMETLITHRQDVNITCDTLFVLSNGKLIKPNESIKFMTKQVNLKKPAHLTGNG
;
A
#
# COMPACT_ATOMS: atom_id res chain seq x y z
N LEU A 1 -20.44 57.17 -48.16
CA LEU A 1 -21.32 56.29 -48.97
C LEU A 1 -21.07 54.86 -48.54
N GLN A 2 -22.12 54.16 -48.05
CA GLN A 2 -22.30 52.70 -47.83
C GLN A 2 -21.20 51.86 -47.13
N SER A 3 -21.44 50.79 -46.37
CA SER A 3 -22.57 50.24 -45.58
C SER A 3 -22.52 48.70 -45.60
N SER A 4 -22.16 48.07 -44.47
CA SER A 4 -22.59 46.71 -44.05
C SER A 4 -22.02 46.45 -42.64
N ARG A 5 -22.78 46.46 -41.54
CA ARG A 5 -23.88 45.58 -41.08
C ARG A 5 -23.53 44.08 -41.04
N ILE A 6 -23.16 43.60 -39.85
CA ILE A 6 -23.49 42.25 -39.34
C ILE A 6 -23.87 42.35 -37.85
N SER A 7 -24.95 41.66 -37.47
CA SER A 7 -25.36 41.26 -36.12
C SER A 7 -25.82 39.79 -36.21
N ASP A 8 -26.03 39.00 -35.15
CA ASP A 8 -26.13 39.22 -33.70
C ASP A 8 -25.13 38.30 -32.95
N GLY A 9 -24.93 38.29 -31.62
CA GLY A 9 -25.77 38.64 -30.47
C GLY A 9 -26.23 37.37 -29.75
N SER A 10 -25.57 37.00 -28.64
CA SER A 10 -26.03 35.98 -27.67
C SER A 10 -25.24 36.05 -26.36
N THR A 11 -25.78 36.80 -25.39
CA THR A 11 -25.29 36.82 -24.01
C THR A 11 -25.78 35.60 -23.21
N PRO A 12 -25.06 35.13 -22.18
CA PRO A 12 -25.53 34.04 -21.32
C PRO A 12 -26.70 34.48 -20.44
N TYR A 13 -27.76 33.68 -20.39
CA TYR A 13 -28.88 33.90 -19.45
C TYR A 13 -28.44 33.65 -18.01
N GLU A 14 -28.33 34.72 -17.22
CA GLU A 14 -28.30 34.63 -15.75
C GLU A 14 -29.71 34.33 -15.23
N CYS A 15 -29.84 33.27 -14.43
CA CYS A 15 -31.11 32.86 -13.86
C CYS A 15 -31.18 33.32 -12.39
N GLU A 16 -31.48 34.61 -12.21
CA GLU A 16 -31.71 35.20 -10.89
C GLU A 16 -32.99 34.64 -10.26
N THR A 17 -32.90 34.18 -9.01
CA THR A 17 -34.06 33.81 -8.22
C THR A 17 -34.57 35.02 -7.45
N SER A 18 -35.66 35.63 -7.92
CA SER A 18 -36.28 36.77 -7.27
C SER A 18 -36.82 36.42 -5.87
N SER A 19 -36.49 37.26 -4.90
CA SER A 19 -37.06 37.26 -3.56
C SER A 19 -37.61 38.65 -3.24
N LEU A 20 -38.89 38.86 -3.55
CA LEU A 20 -39.61 40.06 -3.11
C LEU A 20 -39.98 39.88 -1.64
N ALA A 21 -39.42 40.74 -0.80
CA ALA A 21 -39.87 40.91 0.58
C ALA A 21 -41.18 41.72 0.57
N ASN A 22 -42.09 41.39 1.47
CA ASN A 22 -43.28 42.18 1.74
C ASN A 22 -43.24 42.56 3.22
N GLU A 23 -43.11 43.85 3.50
CA GLU A 23 -43.07 44.39 4.86
C GLU A 23 -44.48 44.40 5.45
N ARG A 24 -44.66 43.74 6.61
CA ARG A 24 -45.65 44.11 7.63
C ARG A 24 -45.06 43.82 9.00
N ASP A 25 -45.10 44.85 9.84
CA ASP A 25 -44.68 44.82 11.23
C ASP A 25 -45.86 44.40 12.11
N ASP A 26 -45.67 43.48 13.06
CA ASP A 26 -46.39 43.51 14.33
C ASP A 26 -45.79 42.58 15.41
N SER A 27 -45.60 43.17 16.60
CA SER A 27 -45.53 42.59 17.96
C SER A 27 -44.95 41.17 18.22
N GLN A 28 -43.79 41.15 18.89
CA GLN A 28 -43.35 40.28 20.00
C GLN A 28 -43.91 38.83 20.14
N LEU A 29 -43.02 37.82 20.09
CA LEU A 29 -43.09 36.59 20.92
C LEU A 29 -41.75 35.80 20.90
N HIS A 30 -41.49 35.05 21.99
CA HIS A 30 -40.22 34.39 22.39
C HIS A 30 -39.31 33.76 21.29
N PRO A 31 -37.97 33.72 21.52
CA PRO A 31 -37.01 33.09 20.61
C PRO A 31 -37.15 31.56 20.59
N GLN A 32 -37.80 31.03 19.54
CA GLN A 32 -37.69 29.62 19.19
C GLN A 32 -36.34 29.36 18.50
N GLU A 33 -35.64 28.29 18.91
CA GLU A 33 -34.40 27.88 18.26
C GLU A 33 -34.59 27.68 16.75
N GLU A 34 -33.84 28.42 15.93
CA GLU A 34 -33.88 28.27 14.48
C GLU A 34 -33.46 26.86 14.05
N ARG A 35 -34.45 26.03 13.71
CA ARG A 35 -34.24 24.75 13.01
C ARG A 35 -33.62 25.02 11.63
N LYS A 36 -32.29 25.09 11.56
CA LYS A 36 -31.50 25.33 10.34
C LYS A 36 -32.06 24.55 9.15
N LYS A 37 -32.68 25.26 8.20
CA LYS A 37 -33.33 24.68 7.01
C LYS A 37 -32.39 23.71 6.30
N MET A 38 -32.83 22.45 6.14
CA MET A 38 -32.00 21.36 5.62
C MET A 38 -31.60 21.63 4.15
N LYS A 39 -30.34 22.00 3.91
CA LYS A 39 -29.78 22.23 2.56
C LYS A 39 -30.02 20.99 1.67
N ARG A 40 -30.71 21.18 0.54
CA ARG A 40 -31.07 20.10 -0.39
C ARG A 40 -29.81 19.44 -0.97
N LYS A 41 -29.85 18.11 -1.18
CA LYS A 41 -28.75 17.34 -1.77
C LYS A 41 -28.48 17.82 -3.21
N LYS A 42 -27.29 18.38 -3.45
CA LYS A 42 -26.76 18.73 -4.78
C LYS A 42 -25.99 17.57 -5.42
N ASN A 43 -25.99 17.44 -6.75
CA ASN A 43 -25.15 16.51 -7.51
C ASN A 43 -24.43 17.29 -8.62
N PHE A 44 -23.28 16.83 -9.08
CA PHE A 44 -22.61 17.41 -10.23
C PHE A 44 -23.35 17.05 -11.53
N CYS A 45 -23.63 18.06 -12.36
CA CYS A 45 -24.06 17.87 -13.73
C CYS A 45 -22.86 17.98 -14.67
N PHE A 46 -22.58 16.94 -15.46
CA PHE A 46 -21.43 16.92 -16.37
C PHE A 46 -21.60 17.90 -17.55
N TYR A 47 -22.83 18.22 -17.95
CA TYR A 47 -23.09 19.14 -19.06
C TYR A 47 -22.86 20.61 -18.68
N CYS A 48 -23.61 21.15 -17.71
CA CYS A 48 -23.44 22.53 -17.27
C CYS A 48 -22.32 22.75 -16.24
N LYS A 49 -21.55 21.71 -15.88
CA LYS A 49 -20.44 21.71 -14.89
C LYS A 49 -20.81 22.23 -13.48
N ASN A 50 -22.10 22.35 -13.18
CA ASN A 50 -22.61 22.93 -11.94
C ASN A 50 -23.12 21.88 -10.93
N THR A 51 -23.16 22.25 -9.65
CA THR A 51 -23.76 21.42 -8.59
C THR A 51 -25.25 21.73 -8.40
N VAL A 52 -26.10 20.85 -8.92
CA VAL A 52 -27.55 21.05 -9.08
C VAL A 52 -28.37 20.26 -8.06
N SER A 53 -29.47 20.84 -7.57
CA SER A 53 -30.48 20.10 -6.80
C SER A 53 -31.56 19.52 -7.72
N LYS A 54 -32.35 18.54 -7.26
CA LYS A 54 -33.42 17.90 -8.06
C LYS A 54 -32.93 17.41 -9.44
N PHE A 55 -31.82 16.64 -9.43
CA PHE A 55 -31.05 16.24 -10.61
C PHE A 55 -31.89 15.75 -11.82
N ALA A 56 -32.93 14.93 -11.60
CA ALA A 56 -33.83 14.48 -12.67
C ALA A 56 -34.60 15.63 -13.33
N GLU A 57 -35.17 16.54 -12.53
CA GLU A 57 -35.88 17.73 -13.03
C GLU A 57 -34.92 18.68 -13.77
N HIS A 58 -33.67 18.79 -13.30
CA HIS A 58 -32.65 19.59 -13.97
C HIS A 58 -32.29 19.02 -15.35
N LEU A 59 -32.09 17.71 -15.48
CA LEU A 59 -31.83 17.10 -16.80
C LEU A 59 -32.99 17.33 -17.77
N VAL A 60 -34.24 17.11 -17.35
CA VAL A 60 -35.42 17.32 -18.20
C VAL A 60 -35.62 18.79 -18.61
N LYS A 61 -35.27 19.75 -17.74
CA LYS A 61 -35.48 21.19 -18.00
C LYS A 61 -34.32 21.86 -18.74
N CYS A 62 -33.08 21.56 -18.36
CA CYS A 62 -31.88 22.27 -18.84
C CYS A 62 -31.11 21.50 -19.92
N HIS A 63 -31.35 20.18 -20.04
CA HIS A 63 -30.68 19.29 -21.00
C HIS A 63 -31.69 18.36 -21.72
N PRO A 64 -32.84 18.87 -22.22
CA PRO A 64 -33.89 18.05 -22.83
C PRO A 64 -33.46 17.36 -24.14
N ASP A 65 -32.42 17.88 -24.77
CA ASP A 65 -31.77 17.42 -25.99
C ASP A 65 -30.75 16.29 -25.76
N LYS A 66 -30.37 16.03 -24.50
CA LYS A 66 -29.40 15.01 -24.13
C LYS A 66 -30.10 13.67 -23.87
N PRO A 67 -29.44 12.52 -24.14
CA PRO A 67 -30.10 11.21 -24.08
C PRO A 67 -30.66 10.90 -22.69
N GLU A 68 -30.00 11.32 -21.62
CA GLU A 68 -30.48 11.18 -20.24
C GLU A 68 -31.70 12.08 -19.95
N GLY A 69 -31.75 13.29 -20.52
CA GLY A 69 -32.89 14.20 -20.39
C GLY A 69 -34.12 13.66 -21.13
N LEU A 70 -33.93 13.18 -22.36
CA LEU A 70 -34.98 12.55 -23.17
C LEU A 70 -35.51 11.27 -22.54
N ALA A 71 -34.62 10.39 -22.06
CA ALA A 71 -35.00 9.15 -21.37
C ALA A 71 -35.81 9.42 -20.08
N LEU A 72 -35.52 10.51 -19.37
CA LEU A 72 -36.29 10.93 -18.19
C LEU A 72 -37.63 11.60 -18.54
N LYS A 73 -37.70 12.31 -19.67
CA LYS A 73 -38.94 12.93 -20.18
C LYS A 73 -39.96 11.88 -20.60
N ASN A 74 -39.50 10.79 -21.22
CA ASN A 74 -40.35 9.73 -21.79
C ASN A 74 -40.72 8.63 -20.77
N ILE A 75 -40.63 8.88 -19.45
CA ILE A 75 -40.97 7.86 -18.45
C ILE A 75 -42.48 7.77 -18.27
N GLU A 76 -43.05 6.66 -18.73
CA GLU A 76 -44.46 6.30 -18.52
C GLU A 76 -44.67 5.34 -17.34
N GLY A 77 -45.92 5.24 -16.89
CA GLY A 77 -46.36 4.41 -15.75
C GLY A 77 -46.98 5.22 -14.60
N ASN A 78 -47.37 4.52 -13.54
CA ASN A 78 -47.92 5.12 -12.32
C ASN A 78 -46.84 5.82 -11.48
N ARG A 79 -47.23 6.49 -10.38
CA ARG A 79 -46.30 7.26 -9.53
C ARG A 79 -45.16 6.42 -8.93
N LYS A 80 -45.38 5.12 -8.66
CA LYS A 80 -44.34 4.23 -8.13
C LYS A 80 -43.36 3.81 -9.23
N GLU A 81 -43.88 3.39 -10.39
CA GLU A 81 -43.08 3.02 -11.57
C GLU A 81 -42.24 4.18 -12.08
N LYS A 82 -42.85 5.37 -12.26
CA LYS A 82 -42.14 6.59 -12.67
C LYS A 82 -40.96 6.89 -11.75
N ARG A 83 -41.14 6.73 -10.44
CA ARG A 83 -40.07 6.91 -9.45
C ARG A 83 -38.98 5.84 -9.59
N MET A 84 -39.34 4.57 -9.75
CA MET A 84 -38.38 3.47 -9.92
C MET A 84 -37.55 3.62 -11.21
N LYS A 85 -38.21 3.87 -12.35
CA LYS A 85 -37.55 4.13 -13.64
C LYS A 85 -36.66 5.39 -13.59
N THR A 86 -37.11 6.45 -12.92
CA THR A 86 -36.27 7.66 -12.69
C THR A 86 -35.02 7.31 -11.87
N MET A 87 -35.15 6.46 -10.85
CA MET A 87 -34.02 6.05 -10.02
C MET A 87 -33.05 5.12 -10.75
N SER A 88 -33.52 4.15 -11.55
CA SER A 88 -32.63 3.27 -12.32
C SER A 88 -31.82 4.03 -13.36
N ILE A 89 -32.39 5.06 -14.00
CA ILE A 89 -31.67 5.96 -14.91
C ILE A 89 -30.72 6.88 -14.14
N THR A 90 -31.20 7.60 -13.12
CA THR A 90 -30.38 8.66 -12.49
C THR A 90 -29.29 8.18 -11.55
N LEU A 91 -29.44 7.03 -10.86
CA LEU A 91 -28.44 6.60 -9.87
C LEU A 91 -27.07 6.28 -10.50
N PRO A 92 -26.96 5.54 -11.63
CA PRO A 92 -25.68 5.35 -12.34
C PRO A 92 -25.06 6.67 -12.80
N ILE A 93 -25.86 7.56 -13.39
CA ILE A 93 -25.39 8.87 -13.88
C ILE A 93 -24.83 9.71 -12.73
N ILE A 94 -25.61 9.90 -11.66
CA ILE A 94 -25.21 10.65 -10.46
C ILE A 94 -23.93 10.07 -9.86
N LYS A 95 -23.81 8.75 -9.80
CA LYS A 95 -22.63 8.06 -9.26
C LYS A 95 -21.39 8.32 -10.11
N ASN A 96 -21.49 8.20 -11.43
CA ASN A 96 -20.38 8.44 -12.36
C ASN A 96 -19.97 9.93 -12.38
N TRP A 97 -20.92 10.84 -12.58
CA TRP A 97 -20.64 12.26 -12.69
C TRP A 97 -20.14 12.87 -11.37
N ASN A 98 -20.68 12.47 -10.22
CA ASN A 98 -20.09 12.84 -8.93
C ASN A 98 -18.68 12.26 -8.78
N ALA A 99 -18.39 11.04 -9.26
CA ALA A 99 -17.05 10.48 -9.20
C ALA A 99 -16.03 11.27 -10.05
N ILE A 100 -16.44 11.81 -11.21
CA ILE A 100 -15.62 12.74 -12.01
C ILE A 100 -15.34 14.02 -11.20
N TYR A 101 -16.39 14.69 -10.69
CA TYR A 101 -16.25 15.90 -9.87
C TYR A 101 -15.37 15.71 -8.63
N ASN A 102 -15.51 14.57 -7.95
CA ASN A 102 -14.73 14.25 -6.75
C ASN A 102 -13.22 14.10 -7.03
N LYS A 103 -12.78 13.98 -8.29
CA LYS A 103 -11.36 13.98 -8.68
C LYS A 103 -10.80 15.39 -8.94
N THR A 104 -11.65 16.42 -9.03
CA THR A 104 -11.24 17.80 -9.34
C THR A 104 -11.38 18.75 -8.16
N VAL A 105 -11.98 18.31 -7.04
CA VAL A 105 -12.25 19.15 -5.86
C VAL A 105 -11.54 18.63 -4.59
N PRO A 106 -11.24 19.52 -3.62
CA PRO A 106 -10.68 19.13 -2.33
C PRO A 106 -11.68 18.32 -1.47
N GLU A 107 -11.17 17.64 -0.43
CA GLU A 107 -11.90 16.63 0.35
C GLU A 107 -13.19 17.17 1.01
N GLU A 108 -13.24 18.47 1.33
CA GLU A 108 -14.38 19.17 1.93
C GLU A 108 -15.57 19.30 0.97
N LEU A 109 -15.31 19.35 -0.35
CA LEU A 109 -16.32 19.52 -1.40
C LEU A 109 -16.76 18.20 -2.03
N VAL A 110 -16.11 17.09 -1.67
CA VAL A 110 -16.43 15.74 -2.17
C VAL A 110 -17.90 15.38 -1.91
N ILE A 111 -18.53 14.83 -2.94
CA ILE A 111 -19.93 14.40 -2.97
C ILE A 111 -19.99 12.86 -2.86
N PRO A 112 -20.10 12.27 -1.66
CA PRO A 112 -20.25 10.83 -1.52
C PRO A 112 -21.68 10.37 -1.85
N VAL A 113 -21.81 9.10 -2.23
CA VAL A 113 -23.07 8.43 -2.63
C VAL A 113 -24.09 8.43 -1.49
N LYS A 114 -23.65 8.15 -0.25
CA LYS A 114 -24.47 8.23 0.97
C LYS A 114 -23.88 9.31 1.90
N ARG A 115 -24.60 10.44 2.05
CA ARG A 115 -24.17 11.62 2.81
C ARG A 115 -24.63 11.58 4.26
N ARG A 116 -23.86 12.24 5.14
CA ARG A 116 -24.19 12.42 6.56
C ARG A 116 -25.24 13.54 6.72
N HIS A 117 -26.11 13.41 7.72
CA HIS A 117 -26.91 14.52 8.27
C HIS A 117 -26.30 14.87 9.64
N GLY A 118 -25.53 15.97 9.71
CA GLY A 118 -24.91 16.48 10.94
C GLY A 118 -23.77 15.62 11.53
N GLY A 119 -22.76 16.29 12.11
CA GLY A 119 -21.67 15.67 12.88
C GLY A 119 -20.31 15.57 12.18
N LYS A 120 -19.29 15.16 12.94
CA LYS A 120 -17.85 15.22 12.62
C LYS A 120 -17.49 14.77 11.18
N PRO A 121 -16.51 15.40 10.52
CA PRO A 121 -16.00 14.92 9.22
C PRO A 121 -15.48 13.49 9.35
N VAL A 122 -15.72 12.68 8.32
CA VAL A 122 -15.24 11.30 8.22
C VAL A 122 -14.65 11.12 6.83
N SER A 123 -13.46 10.53 6.73
CA SER A 123 -12.76 10.37 5.46
C SER A 123 -13.57 9.54 4.45
N ASN A 124 -13.48 9.97 3.20
CA ASN A 124 -14.11 9.29 2.07
C ASN A 124 -13.10 8.36 1.38
N VAL A 125 -13.61 7.30 0.77
CA VAL A 125 -12.88 6.27 0.02
C VAL A 125 -13.61 5.95 -1.27
N VAL A 126 -12.88 5.50 -2.29
CA VAL A 126 -13.46 4.98 -3.54
C VAL A 126 -13.60 3.47 -3.41
N CYS A 127 -14.75 2.92 -3.77
CA CYS A 127 -14.95 1.47 -3.90
C CYS A 127 -14.24 0.95 -5.16
N CYS A 128 -13.32 0.00 -5.05
CA CYS A 128 -12.54 -0.49 -6.19
C CYS A 128 -13.43 -1.07 -7.33
N TYR A 129 -14.50 -1.76 -6.95
CA TYR A 129 -15.40 -2.48 -7.86
C TYR A 129 -16.33 -1.56 -8.64
N CYS A 130 -16.94 -0.61 -7.94
CA CYS A 130 -18.05 0.16 -8.46
C CYS A 130 -17.68 1.65 -8.69
N GLN A 131 -16.47 2.07 -8.31
CA GLN A 131 -15.93 3.43 -8.44
C GLN A 131 -16.75 4.54 -7.74
N GLY A 132 -17.70 4.16 -6.88
CA GLY A 132 -18.48 5.09 -6.08
C GLY A 132 -17.67 5.60 -4.89
N VAL A 133 -17.90 6.85 -4.49
CA VAL A 133 -17.29 7.45 -3.30
C VAL A 133 -18.18 7.23 -2.08
N TYR A 134 -17.63 6.61 -1.04
CA TYR A 134 -18.32 6.26 0.20
C TYR A 134 -17.53 6.76 1.40
N ARG A 135 -18.23 7.00 2.52
CA ARG A 135 -17.57 7.21 3.80
C ARG A 135 -16.88 5.93 4.26
N ARG A 136 -15.67 6.02 4.82
CA ARG A 136 -14.86 4.86 5.23
C ARG A 136 -15.59 3.93 6.21
N ASP A 137 -16.40 4.47 7.12
CA ASP A 137 -17.21 3.71 8.09
C ASP A 137 -18.45 3.02 7.49
N LYS A 138 -18.81 3.32 6.23
CA LYS A 138 -19.98 2.77 5.52
C LYS A 138 -19.64 1.93 4.30
N LEU A 139 -18.34 1.77 3.97
CA LEU A 139 -17.95 0.94 2.83
C LEU A 139 -18.31 -0.55 3.03
N SER A 140 -18.11 -1.12 4.23
CA SER A 140 -18.52 -2.50 4.53
C SER A 140 -20.02 -2.73 4.31
N VAL A 141 -20.85 -1.76 4.68
CA VAL A 141 -22.31 -1.80 4.45
C VAL A 141 -22.65 -1.68 2.96
N HIS A 142 -21.86 -0.94 2.19
CA HIS A 142 -22.03 -0.88 0.73
C HIS A 142 -21.61 -2.19 0.04
N LEU A 143 -20.50 -2.82 0.44
CA LEU A 143 -20.00 -4.04 -0.19
C LEU A 143 -21.01 -5.20 -0.10
N LYS A 144 -21.81 -5.27 0.96
CA LYS A 144 -22.96 -6.20 1.10
C LYS A 144 -24.09 -5.99 0.08
N SER A 145 -24.09 -4.89 -0.66
CA SER A 145 -25.09 -4.53 -1.67
C SER A 145 -24.42 -3.87 -2.88
N CYS A 146 -23.29 -4.43 -3.31
CA CYS A 146 -22.50 -3.93 -4.43
C CYS A 146 -22.44 -5.00 -5.52
N ASP A 147 -23.22 -4.83 -6.57
CA ASP A 147 -23.38 -5.86 -7.62
C ASP A 147 -22.02 -6.16 -8.28
N ASN A 148 -21.27 -5.12 -8.68
CA ASN A 148 -19.89 -5.21 -9.17
C ASN A 148 -18.89 -5.90 -8.22
N PHE A 149 -19.18 -5.97 -6.91
CA PHE A 149 -18.32 -6.69 -5.96
C PHE A 149 -18.57 -8.18 -6.09
N PHE A 150 -19.83 -8.61 -6.01
CA PHE A 150 -20.23 -10.01 -6.13
C PHE A 150 -19.86 -10.61 -7.50
N GLU A 151 -20.00 -9.83 -8.58
CA GLU A 151 -19.56 -10.22 -9.93
C GLU A 151 -18.06 -10.51 -10.03
N GLN A 152 -17.22 -9.80 -9.25
CA GLN A 152 -15.76 -9.86 -9.37
C GLN A 152 -15.08 -10.70 -8.27
N SER A 153 -15.78 -10.99 -7.16
CA SER A 153 -15.24 -11.75 -6.05
C SER A 153 -15.56 -13.24 -6.10
N ASN A 154 -16.54 -13.67 -6.92
CA ASN A 154 -17.15 -15.01 -6.89
C ASN A 154 -17.72 -15.41 -5.50
N THR A 155 -17.93 -14.46 -4.59
CA THR A 155 -18.43 -14.72 -3.23
C THR A 155 -19.94 -14.50 -3.16
N SER A 156 -20.68 -15.44 -2.57
CA SER A 156 -22.10 -15.27 -2.27
C SER A 156 -22.33 -14.20 -1.19
N GLY A 157 -23.51 -13.55 -1.19
CA GLY A 157 -23.84 -12.43 -0.28
C GLY A 157 -23.87 -12.74 1.23
N SER A 158 -23.63 -13.99 1.62
CA SER A 158 -23.58 -14.49 3.00
C SER A 158 -22.19 -14.44 3.64
N GLU A 159 -21.12 -14.30 2.86
CA GLU A 159 -19.76 -14.38 3.41
C GLU A 159 -19.31 -13.12 4.18
N PRO A 160 -18.41 -13.25 5.19
CA PRO A 160 -17.89 -12.10 5.91
C PRO A 160 -17.06 -11.21 4.97
N VAL A 161 -17.57 -10.00 4.67
CA VAL A 161 -16.84 -8.99 3.89
C VAL A 161 -15.42 -8.81 4.47
N PRO A 162 -14.35 -9.08 3.70
CA PRO A 162 -12.99 -8.99 4.21
C PRO A 162 -12.62 -7.57 4.64
N ALA A 163 -11.44 -7.42 5.25
CA ALA A 163 -10.98 -6.15 5.80
C ALA A 163 -11.14 -4.99 4.78
N ILE A 164 -12.05 -4.05 5.09
CA ILE A 164 -12.50 -2.88 4.29
C ILE A 164 -11.40 -2.21 3.45
N LYS A 165 -10.18 -2.18 4.01
CA LYS A 165 -8.93 -1.75 3.36
C LYS A 165 -8.76 -2.37 1.96
N ASN A 166 -8.91 -3.68 1.82
CA ASN A 166 -8.67 -4.43 0.59
C ASN A 166 -9.72 -4.21 -0.50
N HIS A 167 -10.73 -3.36 -0.27
CA HIS A 167 -11.84 -3.11 -1.18
C HIS A 167 -12.01 -1.62 -1.51
N SER A 168 -11.04 -0.80 -1.12
CA SER A 168 -11.02 0.64 -1.42
C SER A 168 -9.62 1.22 -1.61
N HIS A 169 -9.57 2.29 -2.38
CA HIS A 169 -8.42 3.19 -2.50
C HIS A 169 -8.83 4.63 -2.07
N PRO A 170 -7.85 5.54 -1.85
CA PRO A 170 -8.13 6.96 -1.63
C PRO A 170 -8.88 7.59 -2.80
N ILE A 171 -9.47 8.77 -2.60
CA ILE A 171 -9.80 9.64 -3.73
C ILE A 171 -8.47 10.14 -4.30
N ILE A 172 -8.26 9.92 -5.60
CA ILE A 172 -7.06 10.31 -6.33
C ILE A 172 -7.50 11.39 -7.31
N SER A 173 -6.83 12.54 -7.29
CA SER A 173 -7.15 13.63 -8.20
C SER A 173 -6.87 13.24 -9.66
N GLU A 174 -7.54 13.89 -10.60
CA GLU A 174 -7.35 13.63 -12.03
C GLU A 174 -5.88 13.82 -12.45
N TYR A 175 -5.24 14.86 -11.93
CA TYR A 175 -3.82 15.12 -12.16
C TYR A 175 -2.91 13.97 -11.70
N ILE A 176 -3.08 13.47 -10.46
CA ILE A 176 -2.28 12.34 -9.95
C ILE A 176 -2.62 11.05 -10.71
N SER A 177 -3.89 10.85 -11.09
CA SER A 177 -4.33 9.69 -11.88
C SER A 177 -3.69 9.62 -13.27
N ASN A 178 -3.20 10.74 -13.81
CA ASN A 178 -2.48 10.79 -15.08
C ASN A 178 -0.96 10.59 -14.92
N ILE A 179 -0.45 10.62 -13.68
CA ILE A 179 0.98 10.50 -13.34
C ILE A 179 1.33 9.07 -12.88
N VAL A 180 0.41 8.40 -12.18
CA VAL A 180 0.65 7.04 -11.62
C VAL A 180 0.02 5.94 -12.48
N SER A 181 0.58 4.73 -12.43
CA SER A 181 0.04 3.59 -13.18
C SER A 181 -1.21 2.99 -12.52
N LYS A 182 -2.07 2.33 -13.31
CA LYS A 182 -3.28 1.64 -12.79
C LYS A 182 -2.93 0.53 -11.82
N GLU A 183 -1.83 -0.17 -12.07
CA GLU A 183 -1.28 -1.22 -11.20
C GLU A 183 -0.86 -0.62 -9.86
N PHE A 184 -0.19 0.54 -9.83
CA PHE A 184 0.15 1.22 -8.58
C PHE A 184 -1.10 1.59 -7.75
N VAL A 185 -2.17 2.08 -8.39
CA VAL A 185 -3.44 2.37 -7.72
C VAL A 185 -4.04 1.11 -7.08
N ASN A 186 -4.12 0.03 -7.85
CA ASN A 186 -4.75 -1.22 -7.42
C ASN A 186 -3.90 -2.04 -6.43
N GLU A 187 -2.57 -1.93 -6.50
CA GLU A 187 -1.67 -2.79 -5.73
C GLU A 187 -1.03 -2.12 -4.51
N ILE A 188 -0.90 -0.78 -4.51
CA ILE A 188 -0.23 -0.01 -3.45
C ILE A 188 -1.20 0.94 -2.73
N LEU A 189 -2.08 1.64 -3.47
CA LEU A 189 -3.03 2.58 -2.85
C LEU A 189 -4.27 1.87 -2.30
N GLN A 190 -4.64 0.71 -2.85
CA GLN A 190 -5.64 -0.17 -2.28
C GLN A 190 -5.20 -0.65 -0.88
N GLY A 191 -6.01 -0.37 0.13
CA GLY A 191 -5.73 -0.73 1.52
C GLY A 191 -4.71 0.13 2.27
N ILE A 192 -4.14 1.15 1.64
CA ILE A 192 -3.25 2.10 2.30
C ILE A 192 -4.00 2.85 3.45
N PRO A 193 -3.34 3.17 4.59
CA PRO A 193 -3.99 3.98 5.63
C PRO A 193 -4.41 5.35 5.12
N LEU A 194 -5.57 5.88 5.54
CA LEU A 194 -5.94 7.28 5.26
C LEU A 194 -5.56 8.16 6.46
N ASP A 195 -4.27 8.21 6.76
CA ASP A 195 -3.69 9.09 7.77
C ASP A 195 -3.14 10.39 7.15
N SER A 196 -2.70 11.32 8.00
CA SER A 196 -2.13 12.61 7.57
C SER A 196 -0.97 12.46 6.59
N VAL A 197 -0.09 11.47 6.83
CA VAL A 197 1.03 11.17 5.93
C VAL A 197 0.52 10.87 4.53
N ASN A 198 -0.40 9.93 4.36
CA ASN A 198 -0.88 9.59 3.01
C ASN A 198 -1.73 10.69 2.37
N LYS A 199 -2.39 11.56 3.15
CA LYS A 199 -3.03 12.78 2.61
C LYS A 199 -2.01 13.76 2.03
N VAL A 200 -0.88 13.98 2.70
CA VAL A 200 0.23 14.80 2.15
C VAL A 200 0.81 14.15 0.90
N ALA A 201 1.01 12.83 0.90
CA ALA A 201 1.53 12.09 -0.24
C ALA A 201 0.63 12.26 -1.49
N LEU A 202 -0.68 12.08 -1.34
CA LEU A 202 -1.66 12.22 -2.44
C LEU A 202 -1.72 13.63 -3.05
N ASN A 203 -1.24 14.65 -2.32
CA ASN A 203 -1.17 16.03 -2.79
C ASN A 203 0.22 16.40 -3.34
N ASP A 204 1.20 15.48 -3.30
CA ASP A 204 2.55 15.70 -3.84
C ASP A 204 2.78 14.86 -5.11
N PRO A 205 2.84 15.50 -6.30
CA PRO A 205 2.94 14.79 -7.57
C PRO A 205 4.24 13.99 -7.72
N LEU A 206 5.34 14.50 -7.18
CA LEU A 206 6.66 13.90 -7.31
C LEU A 206 6.78 12.65 -6.44
N ILE A 207 6.29 12.71 -5.19
CA ILE A 207 6.22 11.57 -4.27
C ILE A 207 5.39 10.43 -4.90
N MET A 208 4.23 10.76 -5.47
CA MET A 208 3.35 9.78 -6.11
C MET A 208 3.98 9.18 -7.37
N LYS A 209 4.64 10.00 -8.21
CA LYS A 209 5.37 9.53 -9.39
C LYS A 209 6.53 8.61 -9.01
N PHE A 210 7.35 9.03 -8.05
CA PHE A 210 8.47 8.23 -7.53
C PHE A 210 8.00 6.85 -7.06
N ALA A 211 6.94 6.79 -6.23
CA ALA A 211 6.44 5.52 -5.73
C ALA A 211 5.84 4.64 -6.84
N SER A 212 5.22 5.23 -7.86
CA SER A 212 4.72 4.53 -9.06
C SER A 212 5.86 3.92 -9.89
N GLU A 213 6.93 4.67 -10.18
CA GLU A 213 8.11 4.12 -10.89
C GLU A 213 8.89 3.08 -10.05
N PHE A 214 8.99 3.31 -8.75
CA PHE A 214 9.62 2.36 -7.82
C PHE A 214 8.82 1.06 -7.69
N HIS A 215 7.49 1.10 -7.86
CA HIS A 215 6.63 -0.08 -7.98
C HIS A 215 6.81 -0.80 -9.33
N LYS A 216 6.82 -0.06 -10.45
CA LYS A 216 6.99 -0.64 -11.80
C LYS A 216 8.26 -1.48 -11.93
N SER A 217 9.35 -1.04 -11.30
CA SER A 217 10.65 -1.76 -11.26
C SER A 217 10.72 -2.93 -10.28
N ARG A 218 9.67 -3.19 -9.48
CA ARG A 218 9.64 -4.18 -8.39
C ARG A 218 8.26 -4.83 -8.24
N ARG A 219 7.86 -5.68 -9.18
CA ARG A 219 6.51 -6.27 -9.24
C ARG A 219 6.28 -7.47 -8.31
N GLU A 220 7.26 -7.88 -7.51
CA GLU A 220 7.08 -9.01 -6.59
C GLU A 220 6.08 -8.64 -5.49
N PRO A 221 5.12 -9.50 -5.10
CA PRO A 221 4.21 -9.21 -3.97
C PRO A 221 4.94 -8.88 -2.65
N ALA A 222 6.19 -9.35 -2.53
CA ALA A 222 7.12 -9.04 -1.45
C ALA A 222 7.53 -7.55 -1.37
N SER A 223 7.51 -6.82 -2.48
CA SER A 223 7.98 -5.43 -2.59
C SER A 223 6.96 -4.42 -2.07
N LYS A 224 5.66 -4.76 -2.03
CA LYS A 224 4.57 -3.79 -1.76
C LYS A 224 4.76 -3.03 -0.44
N SER A 225 5.15 -3.74 0.62
CA SER A 225 5.45 -3.11 1.92
C SER A 225 6.72 -2.25 1.90
N TYR A 226 7.65 -2.48 0.97
CA TYR A 226 8.81 -1.63 0.73
C TYR A 226 8.42 -0.35 -0.01
N VAL A 227 7.63 -0.44 -1.09
CA VAL A 227 7.11 0.72 -1.84
C VAL A 227 6.32 1.65 -0.91
N ILE A 228 5.37 1.11 -0.12
CA ILE A 228 4.57 1.88 0.85
C ILE A 228 5.48 2.57 1.88
N ARG A 229 6.58 1.94 2.27
CA ARG A 229 7.54 2.50 3.22
C ARG A 229 8.31 3.67 2.62
N GLU A 230 8.87 3.54 1.42
CA GLU A 230 9.64 4.63 0.81
C GLU A 230 8.74 5.84 0.47
N LEU A 231 7.53 5.60 -0.03
CA LEU A 231 6.48 6.61 -0.21
C LEU A 231 6.28 7.43 1.09
N ARG A 232 6.09 6.73 2.21
CA ARG A 232 5.78 7.34 3.51
C ARG A 232 7.00 7.95 4.19
N ASP A 233 8.19 7.42 3.97
CA ASP A 233 9.43 7.95 4.55
C ASP A 233 9.79 9.28 3.86
N LEU A 234 9.70 9.38 2.52
CA LEU A 234 9.79 10.66 1.79
C LEU A 234 8.70 11.64 2.22
N THR A 235 7.46 11.19 2.41
CA THR A 235 6.37 12.08 2.82
C THR A 235 6.57 12.62 4.23
N ARG A 236 7.06 11.81 5.17
CA ARG A 236 7.42 12.28 6.52
C ARG A 236 8.58 13.27 6.50
N LEU A 237 9.55 13.08 5.60
CA LEU A 237 10.63 14.04 5.39
C LEU A 237 10.07 15.38 4.91
N LEU A 238 9.20 15.38 3.89
CA LEU A 238 8.51 16.59 3.42
C LEU A 238 7.72 17.28 4.55
N MET A 239 7.00 16.53 5.38
CA MET A 239 6.29 17.10 6.54
C MET A 239 7.26 17.78 7.52
N LYS A 240 8.40 17.16 7.84
CA LYS A 240 9.42 17.77 8.72
C LYS A 240 10.13 18.98 8.10
N MET A 241 10.34 18.97 6.78
CA MET A 241 10.84 20.14 6.06
C MET A 241 9.86 21.31 6.16
N LYS A 242 8.56 21.07 5.97
CA LYS A 242 7.49 22.07 6.09
C LYS A 242 7.35 22.67 7.49
N GLU A 243 7.62 21.89 8.53
CA GLU A 243 7.62 22.37 9.92
C GLU A 243 8.78 23.36 10.19
N LYS A 244 9.85 23.33 9.40
CA LYS A 244 11.05 24.18 9.56
C LYS A 244 11.11 25.33 8.55
N GLU A 245 10.64 25.12 7.32
CA GLU A 245 10.73 26.05 6.20
C GLU A 245 9.34 26.26 5.58
N SER A 246 8.72 27.41 5.84
CA SER A 246 7.37 27.73 5.37
C SER A 246 7.25 27.84 3.85
N HIS A 247 8.36 28.07 3.14
CA HIS A 247 8.42 28.15 1.68
C HIS A 247 8.33 26.79 0.97
N ILE A 248 8.53 25.67 1.68
CA ILE A 248 8.49 24.34 1.09
C ILE A 248 7.04 23.87 0.94
N ILE A 249 6.56 23.68 -0.28
CA ILE A 249 5.16 23.27 -0.55
C ILE A 249 5.11 21.80 -1.01
N SER A 250 6.17 21.31 -1.63
CA SER A 250 6.26 19.98 -2.25
C SER A 250 7.70 19.45 -2.23
N LEU A 251 7.89 18.16 -2.48
CA LEU A 251 9.19 17.49 -2.38
C LEU A 251 10.24 18.08 -3.33
N LYS A 252 9.83 18.58 -4.50
CA LYS A 252 10.73 19.23 -5.46
C LYS A 252 11.42 20.47 -4.86
N ASP A 253 10.71 21.20 -3.99
CA ASP A 253 11.20 22.45 -3.39
C ASP A 253 12.31 22.16 -2.35
N CYS A 254 12.32 20.95 -1.78
CA CYS A 254 13.34 20.48 -0.86
C CYS A 254 14.72 20.25 -1.54
N PHE A 255 14.79 20.21 -2.87
CA PHE A 255 16.03 19.92 -3.61
C PHE A 255 16.85 21.15 -3.97
N ASN A 256 16.50 22.34 -3.49
CA ASN A 256 17.41 23.48 -3.54
C ASN A 256 18.57 23.24 -2.54
N PRO A 257 19.85 23.35 -2.96
CA PRO A 257 21.02 23.22 -2.09
C PRO A 257 20.94 23.98 -0.77
N GLN A 258 20.31 25.16 -0.73
CA GLN A 258 20.19 25.98 0.48
C GLN A 258 19.47 25.24 1.63
N TYR A 259 18.56 24.32 1.32
CA TYR A 259 17.81 23.54 2.29
C TYR A 259 18.48 22.21 2.68
N PHE A 260 19.69 21.92 2.19
CA PHE A 260 20.37 20.65 2.48
C PHE A 260 20.58 20.42 3.99
N THR A 261 21.03 21.44 4.72
CA THR A 261 21.19 21.38 6.18
C THR A 261 19.86 21.13 6.89
N THR A 262 18.79 21.81 6.46
CA THR A 262 17.42 21.59 6.96
C THR A 262 16.94 20.16 6.67
N MET A 263 17.32 19.57 5.53
CA MET A 263 17.01 18.19 5.16
C MET A 263 17.73 17.17 6.03
N VAL A 264 19.03 17.36 6.29
CA VAL A 264 19.80 16.51 7.21
C VAL A 264 19.19 16.56 8.61
N ASN A 265 18.92 17.76 9.13
CA ASN A 265 18.30 17.94 10.44
C ASN A 265 16.91 17.30 10.50
N SER A 266 16.09 17.42 9.45
CA SER A 266 14.77 16.76 9.37
C SER A 266 14.87 15.23 9.34
N ALA A 267 15.88 14.67 8.66
CA ALA A 267 16.13 13.22 8.66
C ALA A 267 16.62 12.70 10.02
N LEU A 268 17.39 13.51 10.77
CA LEU A 268 17.81 13.22 12.14
C LEU A 268 16.63 13.24 13.12
N ASP A 269 15.74 14.23 13.02
CA ASP A 269 14.51 14.31 13.84
C ASP A 269 13.60 13.09 13.61
N LEU A 270 13.43 12.65 12.35
CA LEU A 270 12.68 11.43 12.03
C LEU A 270 13.29 10.16 12.60
N ALA A 271 14.62 10.15 12.76
CA ALA A 271 15.34 9.08 13.44
C ALA A 271 15.33 9.23 14.98
N GLY A 272 14.67 10.27 15.51
CA GLY A 272 14.56 10.55 16.94
C GLY A 272 15.89 11.00 17.55
N TYR A 273 16.62 11.88 16.85
CA TYR A 273 17.83 12.51 17.37
C TYR A 273 17.53 13.42 18.57
N ASN A 274 18.40 13.36 19.57
CA ASN A 274 18.53 14.29 20.67
C ASN A 274 20.05 14.46 20.92
N THR A 275 20.48 15.65 21.33
CA THR A 275 21.89 15.97 21.64
C THR A 275 22.51 15.00 22.65
N ASP A 276 21.72 14.58 23.63
CA ASP A 276 22.18 13.88 24.83
C ASP A 276 22.14 12.37 24.61
N SER A 277 21.02 11.86 24.06
CA SER A 277 20.83 10.42 23.80
C SER A 277 21.28 9.96 22.41
N GLY A 278 21.70 10.87 21.53
CA GLY A 278 21.95 10.57 20.12
C GLY A 278 20.68 10.14 19.36
N VAL A 279 20.84 9.30 18.33
CA VAL A 279 19.77 8.88 17.42
C VAL A 279 19.09 7.59 17.88
N LYS A 280 17.79 7.63 18.18
CA LYS A 280 17.00 6.46 18.62
C LYS A 280 16.84 5.37 17.55
N VAL A 281 16.64 5.73 16.28
CA VAL A 281 16.43 4.78 15.18
C VAL A 281 17.35 5.09 13.99
N PRO A 282 18.66 4.79 14.08
CA PRO A 282 19.66 5.17 13.07
C PRO A 282 19.37 4.66 11.65
N SER A 283 18.58 3.59 11.51
CA SER A 283 18.18 3.05 10.20
C SER A 283 17.26 3.98 9.39
N ILE A 284 16.53 4.91 10.02
CA ILE A 284 15.64 5.85 9.33
C ILE A 284 16.44 6.92 8.59
N ALA A 285 17.43 7.54 9.23
CA ALA A 285 18.24 8.57 8.58
C ALA A 285 19.12 7.99 7.45
N TYR A 286 19.64 6.76 7.62
CA TYR A 286 20.39 6.07 6.57
C TYR A 286 19.55 5.71 5.33
N ARG A 287 18.33 5.18 5.53
CA ARG A 287 17.51 4.68 4.40
C ARG A 287 16.99 5.78 3.49
N LEU A 288 16.82 7.00 4.01
CA LEU A 288 16.26 8.15 3.29
C LEU A 288 17.14 8.63 2.12
N CYS A 289 18.46 8.43 2.18
CA CYS A 289 19.41 8.92 1.17
C CYS A 289 19.06 8.49 -0.26
N GLN A 290 18.77 7.20 -0.45
CA GLN A 290 18.52 6.64 -1.78
C GLN A 290 17.17 7.09 -2.38
N PRO A 291 16.03 7.04 -1.65
CA PRO A 291 14.77 7.64 -2.10
C PRO A 291 14.87 9.13 -2.44
N ILE A 292 15.58 9.94 -1.64
CA ILE A 292 15.79 11.36 -1.93
C ILE A 292 16.54 11.50 -3.26
N LYS A 293 17.64 10.76 -3.43
CA LYS A 293 18.47 10.79 -4.65
C LYS A 293 17.68 10.38 -5.89
N ASP A 294 16.85 9.34 -5.78
CA ASP A 294 16.06 8.83 -6.90
C ASP A 294 14.88 9.75 -7.24
N ALA A 295 14.24 10.37 -6.26
CA ALA A 295 13.22 11.40 -6.48
C ALA A 295 13.81 12.69 -7.10
N ALA A 296 15.00 13.12 -6.68
CA ALA A 296 15.70 14.26 -7.26
C ALA A 296 16.13 14.00 -8.71
N LYS A 297 16.65 12.79 -9.01
CA LYS A 297 16.92 12.36 -10.39
C LYS A 297 15.65 12.31 -11.25
N LEU A 298 14.54 11.79 -10.71
CA LEU A 298 13.26 11.76 -11.41
C LEU A 298 12.79 13.17 -11.78
N PHE A 299 12.84 14.11 -10.82
CA PHE A 299 12.51 15.51 -11.08
C PHE A 299 13.45 16.16 -12.11
N LYS A 300 14.76 15.90 -12.04
CA LYS A 300 15.72 16.38 -13.05
C LYS A 300 15.39 15.87 -14.46
N ASN A 301 15.05 14.58 -14.58
CA ASN A 301 14.68 13.97 -15.85
C ASN A 301 13.38 14.55 -16.42
N ASP A 302 12.43 14.93 -15.56
CA ASP A 302 11.20 15.62 -15.96
C ASP A 302 11.52 17.03 -16.50
N LEU A 303 12.32 17.83 -15.79
CA LEU A 303 12.77 19.15 -16.26
C LEU A 303 13.49 19.07 -17.62
N LEU A 304 14.38 18.08 -17.79
CA LEU A 304 15.07 17.85 -19.07
C LEU A 304 14.10 17.42 -20.18
N THR A 305 13.13 16.55 -19.87
CA THR A 305 12.12 16.10 -20.84
C THR A 305 11.24 17.26 -21.29
N ASP A 306 10.82 18.12 -20.37
CA ASP A 306 10.02 19.30 -20.68
C ASP A 306 10.82 20.36 -21.44
N PHE A 307 12.11 20.52 -21.16
CA PHE A 307 13.03 21.39 -21.91
C PHE A 307 13.15 20.94 -23.39
N TYR A 308 13.47 19.66 -23.64
CA TYR A 308 13.68 19.17 -25.00
C TYR A 308 12.38 18.98 -25.80
N ARG A 309 11.22 18.79 -25.15
CA ARG A 309 9.92 18.69 -25.85
C ARG A 309 9.26 20.04 -26.13
N ASN A 310 9.50 21.05 -25.29
CA ASN A 310 8.84 22.36 -25.41
C ASN A 310 9.83 23.44 -25.81
N SER A 311 10.39 23.35 -27.03
CA SER A 311 11.39 24.28 -27.61
C SER A 311 10.96 25.75 -27.66
N SER A 312 9.71 26.07 -27.31
CA SER A 312 9.14 27.42 -27.25
C SER A 312 9.10 28.04 -25.83
N LYS A 313 9.57 27.34 -24.79
CA LYS A 313 9.66 27.89 -23.43
C LYS A 313 11.11 28.00 -22.97
N THR A 314 11.41 29.12 -22.33
CA THR A 314 12.61 29.35 -21.52
C THR A 314 12.57 28.54 -20.22
N THR A 315 12.46 27.21 -20.34
CA THR A 315 12.67 26.30 -19.21
C THR A 315 14.13 26.44 -18.79
N ASP A 316 14.37 27.21 -17.75
CA ASP A 316 15.71 27.64 -17.39
C ASP A 316 16.58 26.43 -16.98
N ARG A 317 17.73 26.28 -17.63
CA ARG A 317 18.72 25.24 -17.32
C ARG A 317 19.29 25.42 -15.90
N SER A 318 19.18 26.61 -15.30
CA SER A 318 19.53 26.86 -13.89
C SER A 318 18.83 25.89 -12.94
N HIS A 319 17.56 25.52 -13.19
CA HIS A 319 16.84 24.55 -12.36
C HIS A 319 17.44 23.14 -12.48
N VAL A 320 17.92 22.75 -13.66
CA VAL A 320 18.60 21.45 -13.83
C VAL A 320 19.94 21.47 -13.08
N ILE A 321 20.72 22.54 -13.23
CA ILE A 321 22.02 22.73 -12.56
C ILE A 321 21.87 22.71 -11.04
N MET A 322 20.90 23.45 -10.49
CA MET A 322 20.59 23.47 -9.06
C MET A 322 20.33 22.07 -8.48
N ILE A 323 19.61 21.21 -9.23
CA ILE A 323 19.35 19.82 -8.82
C ILE A 323 20.62 18.95 -8.94
N GLU A 324 21.50 19.23 -9.89
CA GLU A 324 22.81 18.56 -10.00
C GLU A 324 23.74 18.93 -8.83
N ASP A 325 23.80 20.21 -8.46
CA ASP A 325 24.54 20.68 -7.28
C ASP A 325 24.01 20.03 -5.99
N PHE A 326 22.69 19.99 -5.82
CA PHE A 326 22.06 19.27 -4.70
C PHE A 326 22.41 17.77 -4.70
N LEU A 327 22.38 17.11 -5.86
CA LEU A 327 22.73 15.69 -5.99
C LEU A 327 24.21 15.42 -5.66
N ASN A 328 25.10 16.36 -5.97
CA ASN A 328 26.52 16.31 -5.64
C ASN A 328 26.73 16.43 -4.13
N ILE A 329 26.15 17.45 -3.49
CA ILE A 329 26.19 17.66 -2.02
C ILE A 329 25.58 16.46 -1.28
N LEU A 330 24.45 15.93 -1.75
CA LEU A 330 23.81 14.74 -1.20
C LEU A 330 24.73 13.51 -1.27
N GLN A 331 25.55 13.40 -2.32
CA GLN A 331 26.48 12.28 -2.49
C GLN A 331 27.72 12.39 -1.59
N SER A 332 28.29 13.59 -1.40
CA SER A 332 29.46 13.81 -0.54
C SER A 332 29.09 13.83 0.94
N ASP A 333 28.13 14.65 1.33
CA ASP A 333 28.01 15.13 2.72
C ASP A 333 27.04 14.31 3.56
N TRP A 334 26.02 13.70 2.95
CA TRP A 334 25.01 12.93 3.68
C TRP A 334 25.62 11.83 4.54
N LYS A 335 26.61 11.09 3.99
CA LYS A 335 27.33 10.04 4.73
C LYS A 335 28.20 10.62 5.85
N VAL A 336 28.74 11.82 5.70
CA VAL A 336 29.57 12.48 6.72
C VAL A 336 28.70 12.93 7.89
N GLN A 337 27.65 13.70 7.62
CA GLN A 337 26.79 14.29 8.64
C GLN A 337 25.94 13.23 9.35
N ILE A 338 25.17 12.41 8.60
CA ILE A 338 24.29 11.39 9.20
C ILE A 338 25.08 10.16 9.63
N GLY A 339 26.04 9.72 8.82
CA GLY A 339 26.71 8.44 9.02
C GLY A 339 27.57 8.38 10.28
N ARG A 340 28.26 9.46 10.66
CA ARG A 340 29.03 9.53 11.92
C ARG A 340 28.11 9.38 13.14
N ILE A 341 27.06 10.20 13.21
CA ILE A 341 26.08 10.20 14.32
C ILE A 341 25.40 8.83 14.43
N CYS A 342 24.90 8.31 13.31
CA CYS A 342 24.19 7.03 13.27
C CYS A 342 25.10 5.83 13.55
N THR A 343 26.39 5.89 13.21
CA THR A 343 27.37 4.85 13.56
C THR A 343 27.68 4.87 15.06
N LYS A 344 27.88 6.07 15.66
CA LYS A 344 28.07 6.21 17.11
C LYS A 344 26.88 5.62 17.87
N ALA A 345 25.65 6.02 17.52
CA ALA A 345 24.43 5.51 18.14
C ALA A 345 24.28 3.98 18.01
N ARG A 346 24.62 3.40 16.84
CA ARG A 346 24.63 1.94 16.65
C ARG A 346 25.68 1.21 17.49
N LYS A 347 26.84 1.81 17.73
CA LYS A 347 27.89 1.22 18.58
C LYS A 347 27.45 1.23 20.04
N VAL A 348 26.94 2.35 20.55
CA VAL A 348 26.39 2.49 21.91
C VAL A 348 25.26 1.47 22.13
N ALA A 349 24.23 1.48 21.26
CA ALA A 349 23.11 0.52 21.34
C ALA A 349 23.47 -0.95 20.98
N ARG A 350 24.75 -1.25 20.71
CA ARG A 350 25.29 -2.61 20.68
C ARG A 350 25.97 -2.98 22.00
N VAL A 351 26.66 -2.03 22.64
CA VAL A 351 27.24 -2.22 23.98
C VAL A 351 26.14 -2.40 25.03
N ASP A 352 25.09 -1.57 24.98
CA ASP A 352 23.96 -1.63 25.92
C ASP A 352 23.03 -2.84 25.69
N ARG A 353 23.29 -3.65 24.66
CA ARG A 353 22.44 -4.77 24.27
C ARG A 353 22.98 -6.06 24.88
N GLU A 354 22.26 -6.59 25.86
CA GLU A 354 22.38 -8.00 26.25
C GLU A 354 22.28 -8.91 25.01
N GLU A 355 23.31 -9.72 24.77
CA GLU A 355 23.34 -10.66 23.66
C GLU A 355 22.43 -11.85 23.98
N LYS A 356 21.17 -11.77 23.52
CA LYS A 356 20.15 -12.80 23.71
C LYS A 356 20.40 -13.99 22.77
N MET A 357 21.48 -14.71 23.04
CA MET A 357 21.79 -15.98 22.41
C MET A 357 20.89 -17.08 22.97
N ALA A 358 20.39 -17.96 22.11
CA ALA A 358 19.66 -19.16 22.50
C ALA A 358 20.57 -20.09 23.32
N LEU A 359 20.04 -20.66 24.40
CA LEU A 359 20.72 -21.68 25.19
C LEU A 359 20.85 -22.97 24.38
N GLU A 360 22.00 -23.64 24.49
CA GLU A 360 22.24 -24.90 23.79
C GLU A 360 21.29 -26.00 24.27
N GLU A 361 20.99 -26.04 25.57
CA GLU A 361 20.05 -27.03 26.13
C GLU A 361 18.62 -26.79 25.64
N ASP A 362 18.24 -25.53 25.38
CA ASP A 362 16.93 -25.20 24.81
C ASP A 362 16.84 -25.57 23.33
N ILE A 363 17.94 -25.43 22.57
CA ILE A 363 18.05 -25.89 21.17
C ILE A 363 17.90 -27.41 21.11
N VAL A 364 18.68 -28.14 21.92
CA VAL A 364 18.64 -29.61 21.98
C VAL A 364 17.28 -30.12 22.46
N CYS A 365 16.70 -29.50 23.49
CA CYS A 365 15.37 -29.86 23.99
C CYS A 365 14.28 -29.65 22.92
N MET A 366 14.32 -28.53 22.19
CA MET A 366 13.37 -28.28 21.10
C MET A 366 13.55 -29.27 19.93
N ALA A 367 14.80 -29.56 19.54
CA ALA A 367 15.08 -30.54 18.48
C ALA A 367 14.55 -31.94 18.85
N ALA A 368 14.93 -32.44 20.03
CA ALA A 368 14.48 -33.74 20.54
C ALA A 368 12.95 -33.84 20.67
N TYR A 369 12.28 -32.77 21.11
CA TYR A 369 10.81 -32.72 21.15
C TYR A 369 10.19 -32.87 19.75
N ILE A 370 10.71 -32.14 18.76
CA ILE A 370 10.20 -32.19 17.39
C ILE A 370 10.45 -33.59 16.79
N GLU A 371 11.67 -34.13 16.96
CA GLU A 371 12.05 -35.45 16.47
C GLU A 371 11.16 -36.55 17.05
N GLY A 372 10.96 -36.56 18.37
CA GLY A 372 10.07 -37.51 19.04
C GLY A 372 8.59 -37.38 18.65
N LYS A 373 8.17 -36.26 18.06
CA LYS A 373 6.78 -36.03 17.64
C LYS A 373 6.50 -36.37 16.17
N TYR A 374 7.47 -36.25 15.25
CA TYR A 374 7.23 -36.38 13.80
C TYR A 374 6.39 -37.61 13.43
N ARG A 375 6.79 -38.82 13.87
CA ARG A 375 6.09 -40.06 13.52
C ARG A 375 4.60 -40.00 13.85
N SER A 376 4.26 -39.60 15.08
CA SER A 376 2.86 -39.49 15.52
C SER A 376 2.05 -38.45 14.73
N VAL A 377 2.67 -37.31 14.38
CA VAL A 377 2.02 -36.21 13.65
C VAL A 377 1.83 -36.58 12.18
N ILE A 378 2.82 -37.24 11.57
CA ILE A 378 2.76 -37.69 10.18
C ILE A 378 1.70 -38.78 10.01
N CYS A 379 1.64 -39.79 10.88
CA CYS A 379 0.58 -40.82 10.82
C CYS A 379 -0.82 -40.18 10.96
N ASN A 380 -1.03 -39.34 11.98
CA ASN A 380 -2.29 -38.60 12.16
C ASN A 380 -2.64 -37.75 10.93
N PHE A 381 -1.66 -37.04 10.34
CA PHE A 381 -1.92 -36.27 9.11
C PHE A 381 -2.26 -37.19 7.92
N GLN A 382 -1.57 -38.31 7.76
CA GLN A 382 -1.83 -39.26 6.67
C GLN A 382 -3.22 -39.91 6.78
N GLU A 383 -3.70 -40.17 7.99
CA GLU A 383 -5.04 -40.68 8.30
C GLU A 383 -6.15 -39.62 8.13
N THR A 384 -5.96 -38.43 8.71
CA THR A 384 -7.02 -37.40 8.80
C THR A 384 -7.06 -36.41 7.65
N LYS A 385 -5.94 -36.25 6.92
CA LYS A 385 -5.66 -35.15 5.97
C LYS A 385 -5.99 -33.75 6.49
N SER A 386 -6.00 -33.56 7.82
CA SER A 386 -6.49 -32.32 8.42
C SER A 386 -5.57 -31.13 8.14
N LYS A 387 -6.19 -29.99 7.77
CA LYS A 387 -5.54 -28.69 7.60
C LYS A 387 -4.78 -28.22 8.84
N SER A 388 -5.28 -28.52 10.05
CA SER A 388 -4.61 -28.16 11.30
C SER A 388 -3.34 -29.00 11.53
N THR A 389 -3.38 -30.29 11.20
CA THR A 389 -2.23 -31.19 11.33
C THR A 389 -1.16 -30.88 10.29
N TYR A 390 -1.56 -30.53 9.06
CA TYR A 390 -0.66 -29.99 8.02
C TYR A 390 0.07 -28.73 8.50
N ASP A 391 -0.67 -27.75 9.05
CA ASP A 391 -0.08 -26.49 9.54
C ASP A 391 0.87 -26.74 10.72
N TYR A 392 0.50 -27.64 11.64
CA TYR A 392 1.35 -28.06 12.75
C TYR A 392 2.66 -28.71 12.26
N LEU A 393 2.56 -29.66 11.34
CA LEU A 393 3.71 -30.35 10.74
C LEU A 393 4.62 -29.39 9.95
N THR A 394 4.04 -28.40 9.28
CA THR A 394 4.80 -27.35 8.56
C THR A 394 5.52 -26.42 9.54
N HIS A 395 4.90 -26.04 10.66
CA HIS A 395 5.57 -25.29 11.74
C HIS A 395 6.71 -26.08 12.39
N MET A 396 6.52 -27.39 12.64
CA MET A 396 7.57 -28.29 13.12
C MET A 396 8.74 -28.36 12.15
N LEU A 397 8.50 -28.67 10.88
CA LEU A 397 9.54 -28.80 9.86
C LEU A 397 10.37 -27.52 9.72
N VAL A 398 9.70 -26.36 9.62
CA VAL A 398 10.39 -25.07 9.47
C VAL A 398 11.20 -24.73 10.72
N THR A 399 10.67 -24.96 11.92
CA THR A 399 11.42 -24.77 13.17
C THR A 399 12.64 -25.69 13.20
N HIS A 400 12.49 -26.97 12.84
CA HIS A 400 13.57 -27.94 12.89
C HIS A 400 14.70 -27.61 11.92
N ILE A 401 14.37 -27.25 10.68
CA ILE A 401 15.36 -26.78 9.69
C ILE A 401 16.14 -25.60 10.26
N MET A 402 15.48 -24.63 10.88
CA MET A 402 16.15 -23.45 11.46
C MET A 402 17.12 -23.77 12.60
N LEU A 403 16.78 -24.75 13.45
CA LEU A 403 17.69 -25.20 14.52
C LEU A 403 18.96 -25.83 13.93
N LEU A 404 18.82 -26.60 12.85
CA LEU A 404 19.95 -27.21 12.14
C LEU A 404 20.80 -26.17 11.40
N ILE A 405 20.21 -25.33 10.56
CA ILE A 405 20.99 -24.43 9.68
C ILE A 405 21.49 -23.16 10.38
N ARG A 406 20.88 -22.75 11.50
CA ARG A 406 21.09 -21.46 12.22
C ARG A 406 21.20 -20.22 11.30
N ARG A 407 20.61 -20.29 10.10
CA ARG A 407 20.59 -19.26 9.05
C ARG A 407 19.28 -18.46 9.05
N ARG A 408 19.29 -17.34 8.33
CA ARG A 408 18.26 -16.30 8.45
C ARG A 408 16.89 -16.75 7.90
N PRO A 409 15.77 -16.25 8.44
CA PRO A 409 14.41 -16.67 8.04
C PRO A 409 13.99 -16.27 6.62
N VAL A 410 14.83 -15.52 5.90
CA VAL A 410 14.45 -14.88 4.62
C VAL A 410 14.40 -15.91 3.49
N ASP A 411 15.20 -16.97 3.58
CA ASP A 411 15.46 -17.88 2.46
C ASP A 411 14.25 -18.80 2.20
N PHE A 412 13.49 -19.13 3.26
CA PHE A 412 12.20 -19.83 3.20
C PHE A 412 11.14 -19.11 2.33
N LYS A 413 11.21 -17.77 2.21
CA LYS A 413 10.21 -16.98 1.47
C LYS A 413 10.29 -17.18 -0.05
N ASN A 414 11.47 -17.47 -0.56
CA ASN A 414 11.73 -17.63 -2.00
C ASN A 414 11.73 -19.11 -2.44
N ALA A 415 11.58 -20.03 -1.50
CA ALA A 415 11.57 -21.46 -1.74
C ALA A 415 10.29 -21.90 -2.49
N LYS A 416 10.46 -22.53 -3.66
CA LYS A 416 9.39 -23.00 -4.55
C LYS A 416 9.56 -24.49 -4.82
N ILE A 417 8.49 -25.19 -5.19
CA ILE A 417 8.51 -26.65 -5.44
C ILE A 417 9.59 -27.02 -6.47
N LYS A 418 9.75 -26.21 -7.52
CA LYS A 418 10.82 -26.37 -8.52
C LYS A 418 12.25 -26.30 -7.96
N HIS A 419 12.45 -25.67 -6.80
CA HIS A 419 13.74 -25.64 -6.12
C HIS A 419 13.99 -26.96 -5.37
N PHE A 420 12.96 -27.59 -4.80
CA PHE A 420 13.12 -28.92 -4.18
C PHE A 420 13.46 -30.02 -5.19
N GLN A 421 13.13 -29.83 -6.47
CA GLN A 421 13.51 -30.75 -7.56
C GLN A 421 15.02 -30.81 -7.83
N ASN A 422 15.83 -29.91 -7.25
CA ASN A 422 17.30 -29.97 -7.33
C ASN A 422 17.96 -30.62 -6.09
N ILE A 423 17.17 -31.31 -5.26
CA ILE A 423 17.69 -32.00 -4.08
C ILE A 423 18.77 -33.01 -4.45
N ASP A 424 19.85 -33.03 -3.66
CA ASP A 424 21.01 -33.91 -3.77
C ASP A 424 21.83 -33.75 -5.07
N LYS A 425 21.59 -32.67 -5.84
CA LYS A 425 22.39 -32.29 -7.02
C LYS A 425 23.65 -31.49 -6.66
N HIS A 426 24.53 -32.10 -5.87
CA HIS A 426 25.70 -31.43 -5.31
C HIS A 426 26.70 -30.93 -6.37
N ASP A 427 26.91 -31.69 -7.45
CA ASP A 427 27.85 -31.32 -8.52
C ASP A 427 27.40 -30.04 -9.27
N GLU A 428 26.08 -29.92 -9.52
CA GLU A 428 25.49 -28.72 -10.11
C GLU A 428 25.68 -27.50 -9.18
N LEU A 429 25.60 -27.67 -7.85
CA LEU A 429 25.91 -26.59 -6.90
C LEU A 429 27.36 -26.13 -7.03
N ILE A 430 28.32 -27.04 -6.91
CA ILE A 430 29.74 -26.70 -6.81
C ILE A 430 30.18 -25.93 -8.06
N SER A 431 29.68 -26.35 -9.22
CA SER A 431 29.82 -25.63 -10.49
C SER A 431 29.20 -24.22 -10.43
N MET A 432 27.93 -24.08 -10.01
CA MET A 432 27.23 -22.79 -9.96
C MET A 432 27.75 -21.83 -8.86
N ALA A 433 28.37 -22.35 -7.80
CA ALA A 433 28.88 -21.57 -6.67
C ALA A 433 30.24 -20.91 -6.94
N GLY A 434 30.80 -21.10 -8.14
CA GLY A 434 32.05 -20.47 -8.58
C GLY A 434 33.31 -21.17 -8.08
N GLY A 435 33.29 -22.49 -7.93
CA GLY A 435 34.50 -23.29 -7.67
C GLY A 435 35.15 -23.03 -6.30
N LYS A 436 34.35 -22.78 -5.26
CA LYS A 436 34.83 -22.98 -3.90
C LYS A 436 34.78 -24.46 -3.59
N ASP A 437 35.94 -25.08 -3.51
CA ASP A 437 36.08 -26.44 -2.99
C ASP A 437 35.56 -26.48 -1.56
N LEU A 438 34.61 -27.38 -1.31
CA LEU A 438 34.15 -27.74 0.02
C LEU A 438 35.29 -28.47 0.73
N SER A 439 35.43 -28.32 2.05
CA SER A 439 36.40 -29.15 2.78
C SER A 439 36.00 -30.63 2.74
N ASP A 440 36.96 -31.53 2.98
CA ASP A 440 36.67 -32.97 3.09
C ASP A 440 35.59 -33.27 4.15
N GLU A 441 35.57 -32.48 5.24
CA GLU A 441 34.56 -32.53 6.29
C GLU A 441 33.18 -32.07 5.80
N GLU A 442 33.11 -31.01 4.98
CA GLU A 442 31.87 -30.53 4.36
C GLU A 442 31.35 -31.50 3.30
N LEU A 443 32.23 -32.14 2.52
CA LEU A 443 31.88 -33.20 1.56
C LEU A 443 31.35 -34.45 2.28
N GLU A 444 32.00 -34.87 3.37
CA GLU A 444 31.53 -35.99 4.20
C GLU A 444 30.22 -35.67 4.94
N ALA A 445 30.01 -34.40 5.33
CA ALA A 445 28.73 -33.93 5.85
C ALA A 445 27.63 -33.94 4.78
N CYS A 446 27.94 -33.56 3.53
CA CYS A 446 26.97 -33.63 2.42
C CYS A 446 26.45 -35.05 2.18
N LYS A 447 27.22 -36.11 2.48
CA LYS A 447 26.74 -37.51 2.38
C LYS A 447 25.67 -37.87 3.42
N LYS A 448 25.55 -37.10 4.51
CA LYS A 448 24.65 -37.38 5.66
C LYS A 448 23.39 -36.52 5.64
N PHE A 449 23.34 -35.49 4.80
CA PHE A 449 22.24 -34.55 4.69
C PHE A 449 21.77 -34.41 3.26
N HIS A 450 20.48 -34.14 3.09
CA HIS A 450 19.93 -33.79 1.79
C HIS A 450 19.95 -32.28 1.59
N ILE A 451 20.37 -31.82 0.41
CA ILE A 451 20.54 -30.38 0.16
C ILE A 451 19.84 -29.98 -1.13
N PHE A 452 19.01 -28.94 -1.06
CA PHE A 452 18.41 -28.27 -2.21
C PHE A 452 18.68 -26.76 -2.15
N TYR A 453 18.53 -26.04 -3.26
CA TYR A 453 19.03 -24.67 -3.39
C TYR A 453 17.96 -23.65 -3.76
N VAL A 454 17.95 -22.52 -3.05
CA VAL A 454 16.98 -21.43 -3.25
C VAL A 454 17.67 -20.09 -3.55
N PRO A 455 17.04 -19.19 -4.35
CA PRO A 455 17.60 -17.88 -4.63
C PRO A 455 17.46 -16.95 -3.42
N GLY A 456 18.60 -16.54 -2.86
CA GLY A 456 18.73 -15.59 -1.77
C GLY A 456 18.65 -14.13 -2.22
N LYS A 457 19.34 -13.26 -1.47
CA LYS A 457 19.51 -11.86 -1.88
C LYS A 457 20.47 -11.78 -3.07
N ASN A 458 20.28 -10.78 -3.93
CA ASN A 458 21.11 -10.56 -5.13
C ASN A 458 21.22 -11.79 -6.07
N LEU A 459 20.28 -12.73 -5.99
CA LEU A 459 20.32 -14.04 -6.66
C LEU A 459 21.47 -14.97 -6.22
N GLU A 460 22.11 -14.69 -5.08
CA GLU A 460 23.06 -15.62 -4.45
C GLU A 460 22.39 -16.96 -4.13
N ILE A 461 23.09 -18.07 -4.37
CA ILE A 461 22.56 -19.42 -4.13
C ILE A 461 22.63 -19.73 -2.63
N VAL A 462 21.49 -20.09 -2.04
CA VAL A 462 21.40 -20.48 -0.63
C VAL A 462 21.09 -21.98 -0.51
N PRO A 463 21.98 -22.80 0.08
CA PRO A 463 21.70 -24.19 0.41
C PRO A 463 20.73 -24.31 1.58
N MET A 464 19.76 -25.20 1.43
CA MET A 464 18.81 -25.64 2.46
C MET A 464 19.14 -27.08 2.82
N VAL A 465 19.75 -27.28 3.98
CA VAL A 465 20.19 -28.59 4.49
C VAL A 465 19.05 -29.25 5.27
N LEU A 466 18.80 -30.53 4.98
CA LEU A 466 17.74 -31.35 5.57
C LEU A 466 18.30 -32.67 6.10
N THR A 467 17.82 -33.15 7.24
CA THR A 467 17.99 -34.56 7.64
C THR A 467 17.09 -35.48 6.79
N PRO A 468 17.33 -36.80 6.73
CA PRO A 468 16.42 -37.73 6.07
C PRO A 468 14.96 -37.63 6.54
N LEU A 469 14.74 -37.41 7.85
CA LEU A 469 13.41 -37.21 8.42
C LEU A 469 12.76 -35.88 7.97
N MET A 470 13.56 -34.80 7.85
CA MET A 470 13.09 -33.54 7.27
C MET A 470 12.73 -33.67 5.79
N LYS A 471 13.53 -34.41 4.99
CA LYS A 471 13.25 -34.69 3.57
C LYS A 471 11.93 -35.45 3.41
N PHE A 472 11.78 -36.57 4.11
CA PHE A 472 10.54 -37.37 4.11
C PHE A 472 9.31 -36.55 4.54
N THR A 473 9.48 -35.67 5.55
CA THR A 473 8.40 -34.76 5.98
C THR A 473 8.07 -33.73 4.89
N MET A 474 9.07 -33.17 4.21
CA MET A 474 8.88 -32.23 3.11
C MET A 474 8.14 -32.89 1.94
N GLU A 475 8.56 -34.09 1.54
CA GLU A 475 7.92 -34.90 0.50
C GLU A 475 6.45 -35.20 0.87
N THR A 476 6.20 -35.61 2.13
CA THR A 476 4.85 -35.82 2.65
C THR A 476 4.00 -34.55 2.55
N LEU A 477 4.53 -33.38 2.94
CA LEU A 477 3.82 -32.11 2.82
C LEU A 477 3.59 -31.70 1.36
N ILE A 478 4.53 -31.98 0.44
CA ILE A 478 4.41 -31.66 -0.99
C ILE A 478 3.34 -32.51 -1.66
N THR A 479 3.30 -33.81 -1.39
CA THR A 479 2.35 -34.75 -2.00
C THR A 479 0.90 -34.43 -1.63
N HIS A 480 0.64 -34.07 -0.37
CA HIS A 480 -0.73 -33.88 0.15
C HIS A 480 -1.23 -32.41 0.08
N ARG A 481 -0.61 -31.55 -0.74
CA ARG A 481 -1.01 -30.13 -0.88
C ARG A 481 -2.44 -29.96 -1.40
N GLN A 482 -2.87 -30.85 -2.29
CA GLN A 482 -4.22 -30.81 -2.87
C GLN A 482 -5.29 -31.11 -1.82
N ASP A 483 -5.07 -32.09 -0.94
CA ASP A 483 -5.97 -32.49 0.14
C ASP A 483 -6.32 -31.32 1.09
N VAL A 484 -5.39 -30.37 1.26
CA VAL A 484 -5.56 -29.16 2.08
C VAL A 484 -5.91 -27.90 1.28
N ASN A 485 -6.21 -28.04 -0.02
CA ASN A 485 -6.55 -26.99 -1.00
C ASN A 485 -5.43 -25.96 -1.27
N ILE A 486 -4.15 -26.36 -1.19
CA ILE A 486 -3.01 -25.49 -1.52
C ILE A 486 -2.64 -25.62 -3.00
N THR A 487 -2.83 -24.55 -3.77
CA THR A 487 -2.54 -24.52 -5.22
C THR A 487 -1.28 -23.73 -5.59
N CYS A 488 -0.64 -23.02 -4.66
CA CYS A 488 0.53 -22.18 -4.95
C CYS A 488 1.85 -22.98 -4.97
N ASP A 489 2.80 -22.51 -5.78
CA ASP A 489 4.11 -23.15 -6.03
C ASP A 489 5.15 -22.99 -4.91
N THR A 490 4.83 -22.24 -3.85
CA THR A 490 5.77 -21.84 -2.79
C THR A 490 5.84 -22.92 -1.71
N LEU A 491 7.03 -23.44 -1.39
CA LEU A 491 7.19 -24.62 -0.52
C LEU A 491 6.54 -24.43 0.86
N PHE A 492 7.01 -23.43 1.60
CA PHE A 492 6.67 -23.23 3.01
C PHE A 492 5.43 -22.33 3.19
N VAL A 493 4.26 -22.93 2.99
CA VAL A 493 2.95 -22.28 3.13
C VAL A 493 2.02 -23.08 4.03
N LEU A 494 1.11 -22.38 4.69
CA LEU A 494 0.04 -22.97 5.50
C LEU A 494 -1.20 -23.30 4.62
N SER A 495 -2.07 -24.14 5.13
CA SER A 495 -3.36 -24.59 4.57
C SER A 495 -4.31 -23.44 4.15
N ASN A 496 -4.12 -22.25 4.73
CA ASN A 496 -4.84 -21.02 4.41
C ASN A 496 -4.17 -20.17 3.31
N GLY A 497 -3.17 -20.72 2.61
CA GLY A 497 -2.42 -20.06 1.53
C GLY A 497 -1.42 -19.00 2.00
N LYS A 498 -1.26 -18.76 3.31
CA LYS A 498 -0.26 -17.79 3.81
C LYS A 498 1.12 -18.43 3.80
N LEU A 499 2.09 -17.68 3.26
CA LEU A 499 3.51 -17.92 3.46
C LEU A 499 3.81 -17.97 4.97
N ILE A 500 4.55 -19.00 5.39
CA ILE A 500 5.00 -19.10 6.78
C ILE A 500 6.01 -17.98 7.10
N LYS A 501 5.98 -17.47 8.32
CA LYS A 501 7.08 -16.64 8.84
C LYS A 501 7.87 -17.50 9.82
N PRO A 502 9.15 -17.80 9.60
CA PRO A 502 9.84 -18.76 10.46
C PRO A 502 9.99 -18.30 11.92
N ASN A 503 10.03 -16.98 12.18
CA ASN A 503 9.91 -16.40 13.53
C ASN A 503 8.53 -16.64 14.20
N GLU A 504 7.46 -16.85 13.43
CA GLU A 504 6.15 -17.24 13.95
C GLU A 504 6.13 -18.74 14.24
N SER A 505 6.80 -19.58 13.43
CA SER A 505 7.00 -21.02 13.71
C SER A 505 7.76 -21.26 15.01
N ILE A 506 8.90 -20.62 15.23
CA ILE A 506 9.65 -20.76 16.49
C ILE A 506 8.78 -20.35 17.69
N LYS A 507 8.12 -19.19 17.63
CA LYS A 507 7.20 -18.71 18.68
C LYS A 507 5.96 -19.58 18.90
N PHE A 508 5.58 -20.37 17.90
CA PHE A 508 4.51 -21.33 17.99
C PHE A 508 4.99 -22.61 18.69
N MET A 509 6.18 -23.11 18.31
CA MET A 509 6.78 -24.30 18.92
C MET A 509 7.28 -24.07 20.35
N THR A 510 7.81 -22.88 20.70
CA THR A 510 8.24 -22.57 22.08
C THR A 510 7.09 -22.51 23.09
N LYS A 511 5.83 -22.55 22.65
CA LYS A 511 4.66 -22.73 23.52
C LYS A 511 4.31 -24.20 23.78
N GLN A 512 4.89 -25.14 23.03
CA GLN A 512 4.63 -26.57 23.11
C GLN A 512 5.70 -27.32 23.93
N VAL A 513 6.82 -26.64 24.25
CA VAL A 513 8.00 -27.22 24.90
C VAL A 513 8.38 -26.36 26.10
N ASN A 514 8.66 -26.99 27.25
CA ASN A 514 9.12 -26.29 28.44
C ASN A 514 10.63 -26.01 28.34
N LEU A 515 10.99 -24.79 27.94
CA LEU A 515 12.38 -24.34 27.78
C LEU A 515 12.81 -23.44 28.96
N LYS A 516 14.13 -23.36 29.21
CA LYS A 516 14.71 -22.51 30.26
C LYS A 516 14.62 -21.02 29.92
N LYS A 517 14.94 -20.64 28.67
CA LYS A 517 14.92 -19.26 28.15
C LYS A 517 14.25 -19.19 26.76
N PRO A 518 12.96 -19.55 26.63
CA PRO A 518 12.23 -19.58 25.34
C PRO A 518 12.22 -18.24 24.59
N ALA A 519 12.40 -17.12 25.29
CA ALA A 519 12.49 -15.79 24.69
C ALA A 519 13.81 -15.52 23.93
N HIS A 520 14.85 -16.34 24.15
CA HIS A 520 16.14 -16.23 23.47
C HIS A 520 16.19 -17.07 22.18
N LEU A 521 15.34 -18.10 22.05
CA LEU A 521 15.25 -18.88 20.82
C LEU A 521 14.54 -18.04 19.74
N THR A 522 15.32 -17.48 18.81
CA THR A 522 14.80 -16.65 17.73
C THR A 522 15.29 -17.12 16.37
N GLY A 523 14.62 -16.69 15.29
CA GLY A 523 14.99 -17.12 13.95
C GLY A 523 16.30 -16.54 13.40
N ASN A 524 17.05 -15.76 14.18
CA ASN A 524 18.34 -15.22 13.77
C ASN A 524 19.54 -15.99 14.37
N GLY A 525 19.29 -17.06 15.13
CA GLY A 525 20.29 -17.79 15.91
C GLY A 525 19.98 -17.79 17.39
#